data_AF-A0A353R3Q2-F1
#
_entry.id   AF-A0A353R3Q2-F1
#
_cell.length_a   1.000
_cell.length_b   1.000
_cell.length_c   1.000
_cell.angle_alpha   90.00
_cell.angle_beta   90.00
_cell.angle_gamma   90.00
#
_symmetry.space_group_name_H-M   'P 1'
#
loop_
_entity.id
_entity.type
_entity.pdbx_description
1 polymer ?
#
loop_
_entity_poly.entity_id
_entity_poly.type
_entity_poly.pdbx_seq_one_letter_code
_entity_poly.pdbx_strand_id
1 'polypeptide(L)'
;IWNLVFMQFDRDQQGVLHPLPKPSVDTGMGLERLAAVLQGVHSNYDIDLFQRLIAAAAEATGAPNGDNPSLRVLADHVRACAFLVTDGVIPGNEGRGYVLRRIIRRAVRHGYKLG
;
A
#
# COMPACT_ATOMS: atom_id res chain seq x y z
N ILE A 1 -16.87 -0.45 -2.29
CA ILE A 1 -15.89 -1.22 -1.46
C ILE A 1 -15.34 -2.40 -2.24
N TRP A 2 -16.21 -3.15 -2.92
CA TRP A 2 -15.86 -4.33 -3.71
C TRP A 2 -16.04 -4.05 -5.21
N ASN A 3 -15.05 -4.41 -6.02
CA ASN A 3 -15.11 -4.40 -7.48
C ASN A 3 -15.39 -5.81 -8.01
N LEU A 4 -16.34 -5.95 -8.92
CA LEU A 4 -16.69 -7.19 -9.61
C LEU A 4 -16.42 -7.01 -11.10
N VAL A 5 -15.38 -7.66 -11.61
CA VAL A 5 -14.98 -7.58 -13.02
C VAL A 5 -15.42 -8.86 -13.72
N PHE A 6 -16.26 -8.68 -14.74
CA PHE A 6 -16.59 -9.74 -15.67
C PHE A 6 -15.59 -9.69 -16.81
N MET A 7 -14.58 -10.56 -16.77
CA MET A 7 -13.53 -10.64 -17.78
C MET A 7 -14.12 -11.18 -19.07
N GLN A 8 -14.21 -10.33 -20.10
CA GLN A 8 -14.79 -10.65 -21.40
C GLN A 8 -13.76 -10.63 -22.54
N PHE A 9 -12.75 -9.77 -22.45
CA PHE A 9 -11.82 -9.50 -23.54
C PHE A 9 -10.38 -9.47 -23.04
N ASP A 10 -9.45 -9.89 -23.90
CA ASP A 10 -8.02 -9.66 -23.82
C ASP A 10 -7.65 -8.46 -24.69
N ARG A 11 -6.80 -7.56 -24.19
CA ARG A 11 -6.41 -6.32 -24.90
C ARG A 11 -4.98 -6.44 -25.41
N ASP A 12 -4.81 -6.40 -26.73
CA ASP A 12 -3.48 -6.47 -27.34
C ASP A 12 -2.71 -5.13 -27.28
N GLN A 13 -1.48 -5.14 -27.79
CA GLN A 13 -0.59 -3.96 -27.79
C GLN A 13 -1.11 -2.82 -28.68
N GLN A 14 -1.94 -3.13 -29.67
CA GLN A 14 -2.59 -2.16 -30.56
C GLN A 14 -3.90 -1.62 -29.93
N GLY A 15 -4.32 -2.20 -28.81
CA GLY A 15 -5.52 -1.84 -28.07
C GLY A 15 -6.80 -2.50 -28.59
N VAL A 16 -6.70 -3.48 -29.48
CA VAL A 16 -7.83 -4.27 -29.97
C VAL A 16 -8.27 -5.25 -28.88
N LEU A 17 -9.59 -5.44 -28.76
CA LEU A 17 -10.21 -6.32 -27.77
C LEU A 17 -10.58 -7.66 -28.41
N HIS A 18 -9.90 -8.72 -28.00
CA HIS A 18 -10.15 -10.09 -28.44
C HIS A 18 -11.02 -10.82 -27.42
N PRO A 19 -12.13 -11.48 -27.80
CA PRO A 19 -12.93 -12.25 -26.86
C PRO A 19 -12.11 -13.31 -26.14
N LEU A 20 -12.27 -13.42 -24.82
CA LEU A 20 -11.65 -14.50 -24.05
C LEU A 20 -12.28 -15.85 -24.43
N PRO A 21 -11.50 -16.94 -24.51
CA PRO A 21 -12.04 -18.27 -24.78
C PRO A 21 -13.09 -18.73 -23.77
N LYS A 22 -12.94 -18.28 -22.52
CA LYS A 22 -13.87 -18.52 -21.43
C LYS A 22 -14.06 -17.24 -20.63
N PRO A 23 -15.22 -16.58 -20.72
CA PRO A 23 -15.57 -15.48 -19.83
C PRO A 23 -15.37 -15.90 -18.38
N SER A 24 -14.79 -15.02 -17.58
CA SER A 24 -14.38 -15.31 -16.21
C SER A 24 -14.78 -14.17 -15.27
N VAL A 25 -14.69 -14.41 -13.96
CA VAL A 25 -14.97 -13.41 -12.94
C VAL A 25 -13.71 -13.15 -12.14
N ASP A 26 -13.34 -11.88 -12.01
CA ASP A 26 -12.29 -11.40 -11.10
C ASP A 26 -12.93 -10.41 -10.12
N THR A 27 -12.62 -10.52 -8.83
CA THR A 27 -13.18 -9.63 -7.82
C THR A 27 -12.10 -9.12 -6.89
N GLY A 28 -12.22 -7.86 -6.49
CA GLY A 28 -11.27 -7.23 -5.58
C GLY A 28 -11.98 -6.40 -4.52
N MET A 29 -11.73 -6.71 -3.25
CA MET A 29 -12.19 -5.92 -2.12
C MET A 29 -10.99 -5.50 -1.28
N GLY A 30 -10.82 -4.18 -1.09
CA GLY A 30 -9.73 -3.66 -0.26
C GLY A 30 -9.96 -3.99 1.21
N LEU A 31 -9.11 -4.85 1.78
CA LEU A 31 -9.26 -5.33 3.17
C LEU A 31 -9.33 -4.18 4.16
N GLU A 32 -8.43 -3.20 4.06
CA GLU A 32 -8.38 -2.06 4.98
C GLU A 32 -9.59 -1.14 4.84
N ARG A 33 -10.17 -1.05 3.63
CA ARG A 33 -11.41 -0.27 3.42
C ARG A 33 -12.62 -0.98 4.01
N LEU A 34 -12.71 -2.30 3.87
CA LEU A 34 -13.76 -3.08 4.52
C LEU A 34 -13.61 -2.99 6.05
N ALA A 35 -12.39 -3.14 6.57
CA ALA A 35 -12.10 -3.02 7.99
C ALA A 35 -12.51 -1.65 8.54
N ALA A 36 -12.24 -0.55 7.81
CA ALA A 36 -12.68 0.79 8.22
C ALA A 36 -14.20 0.87 8.39
N VAL A 37 -14.97 0.33 7.44
CA VAL A 37 -16.44 0.29 7.54
C VAL A 37 -16.91 -0.58 8.70
N LEU A 38 -16.34 -1.77 8.88
CA LEU A 38 -16.71 -2.69 9.97
C LEU A 38 -16.35 -2.15 11.36
N GLN A 39 -15.27 -1.37 11.46
CA GLN A 39 -14.82 -0.73 12.69
C GLN A 39 -15.48 0.64 12.94
N GLY A 40 -16.33 1.12 12.02
CA GLY A 40 -17.05 2.39 12.16
C GLY A 40 -16.17 3.64 12.00
N VAL A 41 -15.04 3.54 11.29
CA VAL A 41 -14.11 4.64 11.06
C VAL A 41 -14.09 5.07 9.58
N HIS A 42 -13.66 6.30 9.31
CA HIS A 42 -13.71 6.89 7.96
C HIS A 42 -12.40 6.84 7.18
N SER A 43 -11.29 6.48 7.84
CA SER A 43 -9.97 6.36 7.23
C SER A 43 -9.43 4.95 7.41
N ASN A 44 -8.74 4.44 6.40
CA ASN A 44 -7.96 3.20 6.54
C ASN A 44 -6.90 3.33 7.65
N TYR A 45 -6.38 4.53 7.90
CA TYR A 45 -5.37 4.75 8.93
C TYR A 45 -5.93 4.69 10.36
N ASP A 46 -7.25 4.73 10.51
CA ASP A 46 -7.92 4.70 11.82
C ASP A 46 -8.30 3.27 12.24
N ILE A 47 -8.05 2.28 11.38
CA ILE A 47 -8.27 0.87 11.73
C ILE A 47 -7.20 0.39 12.71
N ASP A 48 -7.57 -0.61 13.51
CA ASP A 48 -6.72 -1.27 14.51
C ASP A 48 -5.28 -1.57 14.03
N LEU A 49 -5.13 -2.13 12.82
CA LEU A 49 -3.82 -2.44 12.23
C LEU A 49 -2.95 -1.18 12.07
N PHE A 50 -3.50 -0.12 11.46
CA PHE A 50 -2.73 1.09 11.19
C PHE A 50 -2.48 1.91 12.46
N GLN A 51 -3.41 1.93 13.41
CA GLN A 51 -3.21 2.59 14.69
C GLN A 51 -2.00 2.00 15.44
N ARG A 52 -1.83 0.68 15.42
CA ARG A 52 -0.64 0.02 15.99
C ARG A 52 0.65 0.40 15.26
N LEU A 53 0.62 0.41 13.92
CA LEU A 53 1.79 0.79 13.12
C LEU A 53 2.18 2.26 13.28
N ILE A 54 1.20 3.15 13.39
CA ILE A 54 1.41 4.59 13.61
C ILE A 54 2.02 4.82 15.00
N ALA A 55 1.52 4.14 16.04
CA ALA A 55 2.10 4.19 17.38
C ALA A 55 3.57 3.72 17.38
N ALA A 56 3.85 2.59 16.73
CA ALA A 56 5.22 2.08 16.61
C ALA A 56 6.14 3.02 15.82
N ALA A 57 5.62 3.68 14.77
CA ALA A 57 6.37 4.69 14.02
C ALA A 57 6.67 5.93 14.88
N ALA A 58 5.72 6.36 15.73
CA ALA A 58 5.90 7.47 16.65
C ALA A 58 6.99 7.15 17.68
N GLU A 59 6.93 5.95 18.28
CA GLU A 59 7.95 5.45 19.21
C GLU A 59 9.34 5.41 18.56
N ALA A 60 9.45 4.83 17.37
CA ALA A 60 10.73 4.69 16.66
C ALA A 60 11.34 6.02 16.21
N THR A 61 10.53 7.08 16.04
CA THR A 61 10.98 8.40 15.62
C THR A 61 11.10 9.40 16.77
N GLY A 62 10.64 9.05 17.97
CA GLY A 62 10.52 9.98 19.10
C GLY A 62 9.47 11.09 18.89
N ALA A 63 8.68 11.00 17.82
CA ALA A 63 7.64 11.97 17.52
C ALA A 63 6.43 11.77 18.46
N PRO A 64 5.71 12.84 18.82
CA PRO A 64 4.47 12.69 19.55
C PRO A 64 3.47 11.86 18.75
N ASN A 65 2.88 10.86 19.40
CA ASN A 65 1.81 10.08 18.80
C ASN A 65 0.59 10.98 18.59
N GLY A 66 0.24 11.22 17.34
CA GLY A 66 -0.82 12.15 16.97
C GLY A 66 -1.09 12.13 15.47
N ASP A 67 -1.96 13.03 15.01
CA ASP A 67 -2.32 13.11 13.59
C ASP A 67 -1.24 13.84 12.78
N ASN A 68 -0.08 13.20 12.63
CA ASN A 68 0.97 13.66 11.74
C ASN A 68 0.94 12.82 10.43
N PRO A 69 0.75 13.44 9.26
CA PRO A 69 0.77 12.74 7.98
C PRO A 69 2.05 11.94 7.72
N SER A 70 3.19 12.34 8.28
CA SER A 70 4.45 11.61 8.14
C SER A 70 4.43 10.26 8.86
N LEU A 71 3.74 10.13 10.00
CA LEU A 71 3.57 8.85 10.68
C LEU A 71 2.71 7.88 9.86
N ARG A 72 1.64 8.38 9.22
CA ARG A 72 0.83 7.59 8.27
C ARG A 72 1.65 7.12 7.07
N VAL A 73 2.51 8.00 6.53
CA VAL A 73 3.41 7.63 5.43
C VAL A 73 4.43 6.57 5.86
N LEU A 74 5.01 6.68 7.05
CA LEU A 74 5.93 5.67 7.58
C LEU A 74 5.23 4.32 7.75
N ALA A 75 4.03 4.30 8.34
CA ALA A 75 3.24 3.09 8.54
C ALA A 75 2.85 2.38 7.23
N ASP A 76 2.54 3.13 6.18
CA ASP A 76 2.30 2.57 4.85
C ASP A 76 3.59 2.06 4.20
N HIS A 77 4.64 2.88 4.20
CA HIS A 77 5.88 2.55 3.50
C HIS A 77 6.63 1.39 4.13
N VAL A 78 6.59 1.22 5.46
CA VAL A 78 7.24 0.08 6.12
C VAL A 78 6.62 -1.24 5.69
N ARG A 79 5.29 -1.30 5.50
CA ARG A 79 4.62 -2.49 4.96
C ARG A 79 5.14 -2.81 3.56
N ALA A 80 5.08 -1.84 2.65
CA ALA A 80 5.54 -2.05 1.27
C ALA A 80 7.01 -2.47 1.21
N CYS A 81 7.89 -1.81 1.96
CA CYS A 81 9.32 -2.11 1.97
C CYS A 81 9.62 -3.50 2.53
N ALA A 82 9.01 -3.85 3.67
CA ALA A 82 9.26 -5.13 4.33
C ALA A 82 8.80 -6.32 3.47
N PHE A 83 7.61 -6.25 2.87
CA PHE A 83 7.11 -7.30 1.98
C PHE A 83 7.94 -7.39 0.70
N LEU A 84 8.31 -6.26 0.07
CA LEU A 84 9.15 -6.29 -1.13
C LEU A 84 10.51 -6.93 -0.87
N VAL A 85 11.15 -6.62 0.26
CA VAL A 85 12.43 -7.24 0.63
C VAL A 85 12.26 -8.74 0.90
N THR A 86 11.20 -9.13 1.60
CA THR A 86 10.88 -10.54 1.89
C THR A 86 10.65 -11.34 0.59
N ASP A 87 10.05 -10.73 -0.42
CA ASP A 87 9.81 -11.32 -1.74
C ASP A 87 11.05 -11.26 -2.66
N GLY A 88 12.22 -10.88 -2.14
CA GLY A 88 13.51 -10.92 -2.84
C GLY A 88 13.87 -9.65 -3.64
N VAL A 89 13.15 -8.55 -3.47
CA VAL A 89 13.50 -7.28 -4.13
C VAL A 89 14.60 -6.57 -3.35
N ILE A 90 15.75 -6.34 -4.00
CA ILE A 90 16.90 -5.64 -3.43
C ILE A 90 16.92 -4.18 -3.90
N PRO A 91 17.15 -3.18 -3.02
CA PRO A 91 17.20 -1.77 -3.42
C PRO A 91 18.27 -1.46 -4.48
N GLY A 92 17.83 -1.06 -5.68
CA GLY A 92 18.67 -0.84 -6.86
C GLY A 92 18.46 0.52 -7.52
N ASN A 93 19.17 0.80 -8.62
CA ASN A 93 18.98 2.01 -9.44
C ASN A 93 18.05 1.80 -10.64
N GLU A 94 17.62 0.57 -10.89
CA GLU A 94 16.77 0.22 -12.04
C GLU A 94 15.60 -0.69 -11.63
N GLY A 95 14.58 -0.75 -12.48
CA GLY A 95 13.45 -1.68 -12.36
C GLY A 95 12.76 -1.67 -10.99
N ARG A 96 12.43 -2.87 -10.49
CA ARG A 96 11.75 -3.06 -9.19
C ARG A 96 12.60 -2.55 -8.01
N GLY A 97 13.92 -2.73 -8.09
CA GLY A 97 14.84 -2.26 -7.06
C GLY A 97 14.85 -0.74 -6.91
N TYR A 98 14.68 0.01 -8.00
CA TYR A 98 14.55 1.47 -7.95
C TYR A 98 13.25 1.93 -7.32
N VAL A 99 12.14 1.22 -7.56
CA VAL A 99 10.86 1.50 -6.91
C VAL A 99 11.01 1.32 -5.39
N LEU A 100 11.55 0.19 -4.94
CA LEU A 100 11.81 -0.06 -3.52
C LEU A 100 12.71 1.02 -2.92
N ARG A 101 13.83 1.36 -3.59
CA ARG A 101 14.75 2.42 -3.15
C ARG A 101 14.03 3.76 -2.96
N ARG A 102 13.13 4.14 -3.87
CA ARG A 102 12.37 5.40 -3.77
C ARG A 102 11.42 5.39 -2.59
N ILE A 103 10.73 4.28 -2.33
CA ILE A 103 9.82 4.15 -1.18
C ILE A 103 10.61 4.26 0.13
N ILE A 104 11.72 3.51 0.26
CA ILE A 104 12.61 3.60 1.44
C ILE A 104 13.09 5.03 1.66
N ARG A 105 13.64 5.68 0.62
CA ARG A 105 14.14 7.06 0.73
C ARG A 105 13.04 8.05 1.10
N ARG A 106 11.82 7.85 0.60
CA ARG A 106 10.67 8.68 0.97
C ARG A 106 10.30 8.49 2.44
N ALA A 107 10.28 7.25 2.95
CA ALA A 107 10.05 6.96 4.36
C ALA A 107 11.10 7.64 5.24
N VAL A 108 12.39 7.46 4.94
CA VAL A 108 13.51 8.11 5.66
C VAL A 108 13.37 9.63 5.67
N ARG A 109 13.02 10.25 4.53
CA ARG A 109 12.76 11.69 4.46
C ARG A 109 11.59 12.13 5.36
N HIS A 110 10.53 11.33 5.49
CA HIS A 110 9.43 11.62 6.41
C HIS A 110 9.85 11.44 7.87
N GLY A 111 10.72 10.48 8.17
CA GLY A 111 11.39 10.36 9.47
C GLY A 111 12.13 11.64 9.83
N TYR A 112 13.03 12.14 8.96
CA TYR A 112 13.75 13.40 9.18
C TYR A 112 12.85 14.64 9.38
N LYS A 113 11.60 14.61 8.88
CA LYS A 113 10.64 15.72 9.09
C LYS A 113 9.99 15.69 10.47
N LEU A 114 10.04 14.55 11.15
CA LEU A 114 9.41 14.33 12.45
C LEU A 114 10.32 14.73 13.61
N GLY A 115 11.63 14.86 13.37
CA GLY A 115 12.65 15.10 14.39
C GLY A 115 13.76 14.07 14.28
#